data_AF-A0A9X1ZB55-F1
#
_entry.id   AF-A0A9X1ZB55-F1
#
_cell.length_a   1.000
_cell.length_b   1.000
_cell.length_c   1.000
_cell.angle_alpha   90.00
_cell.angle_beta   90.00
_cell.angle_gamma   90.00
#
_symmetry.space_group_name_H-M   'P 1'
#
loop_
_entity.id
_entity.type
_entity.pdbx_description
1 polymer ?
#
loop_
_entity_poly.entity_id
_entity_poly.type
_entity_poly.pdbx_seq_one_letter_code
_entity_poly.pdbx_strand_id
1 'polypeptide(L)'
;MKLVKLATIALLCSSLTACITFPTAESNTVKVLWDDTDALLGCAHKGTVIGSQGHFYDYWLHADKDMVWGTLNEMRIKAAKLGADTIYLYKPLGFTGSVTMIANAYDCDAAVTEIESTTGATADSVSTAQPTAAK
;
A
#
# COMPACT_ATOMS: atom_id res chain seq x y z
N MET A 1 14.70 47.50 19.72
CA MET A 1 15.64 46.43 19.27
C MET A 1 15.33 45.05 19.86
N LYS A 2 15.03 44.90 21.16
CA LYS A 2 14.71 43.58 21.77
C LYS A 2 13.46 42.91 21.18
N LEU A 3 12.40 43.68 20.92
CA LEU A 3 11.15 43.18 20.31
C LEU A 3 11.34 42.68 18.87
N VAL A 4 12.19 43.35 18.08
CA VAL A 4 12.51 42.94 16.70
C VAL A 4 13.30 41.62 16.69
N LYS A 5 14.20 41.42 17.67
CA LYS A 5 14.94 40.17 17.86
C LYS A 5 14.03 39.01 18.31
N LEU A 6 13.05 39.28 19.19
CA LEU A 6 12.06 38.26 19.58
C LEU A 6 11.15 37.87 18.41
N ALA A 7 10.72 38.85 17.61
CA ALA A 7 9.88 38.59 16.44
C ALA A 7 10.60 37.75 15.36
N THR A 8 11.90 37.96 15.17
CA THR A 8 12.72 37.16 14.22
C THR A 8 12.91 35.72 14.69
N ILE A 9 13.09 35.48 16.00
CA ILE A 9 13.19 34.12 16.55
C ILE A 9 11.84 33.39 16.42
N ALA A 10 10.72 34.07 16.72
CA ALA A 10 9.39 33.47 16.59
C ALA A 10 9.08 33.07 15.13
N LEU A 11 9.42 33.94 14.16
CA LEU A 11 9.23 33.66 12.74
C LEU A 11 10.07 32.47 12.25
N LEU A 12 11.28 32.29 12.78
CA LEU A 12 12.17 31.17 12.45
C LEU A 12 11.65 29.83 13.01
N CYS A 13 11.00 29.84 14.18
CA CYS A 13 10.41 28.62 14.75
C CYS A 13 9.14 28.19 13.99
N SER A 14 8.42 29.12 13.36
CA SER A 14 7.20 28.80 12.59
C SER A 14 7.50 28.09 11.26
N SER A 15 8.72 28.12 10.75
CA SER A 15 9.08 27.41 9.51
C SER A 15 9.44 25.94 9.71
N LEU A 16 9.45 25.42 10.94
CA LEU A 16 9.65 23.99 11.24
C LEU A 16 8.32 23.21 11.35
N THR A 17 7.34 23.51 10.50
CA THR A 17 6.18 22.61 10.38
C THR A 17 6.65 21.34 9.66
N ALA A 18 6.90 20.28 10.42
CA ALA A 18 7.16 18.95 9.87
C ALA A 18 5.88 18.43 9.20
N CYS A 19 5.91 18.22 7.88
CA CYS A 19 4.85 17.52 7.17
C CYS A 19 4.88 16.05 7.57
N ILE A 20 3.84 15.57 8.27
CA ILE A 20 3.68 14.14 8.53
C ILE A 20 2.77 13.51 7.47
N THR A 21 3.09 12.29 7.07
CA THR A 21 2.36 11.56 6.03
C THR A 21 1.04 11.02 6.61
N PHE A 22 -0.03 11.79 6.47
CA PHE A 22 -1.39 11.38 6.87
C PHE A 22 -2.08 10.50 5.81
N PRO A 23 -2.95 9.58 6.22
CA PRO A 23 -3.67 8.73 5.28
C PRO A 23 -4.65 9.55 4.45
N THR A 24 -4.61 9.36 3.14
CA THR A 24 -5.58 9.91 2.19
C THR A 24 -6.70 8.90 1.95
N ALA A 25 -7.84 9.35 1.40
CA ALA A 25 -8.96 8.46 1.09
C ALA A 25 -8.55 7.32 0.13
N GLU A 26 -7.75 7.63 -0.90
CA GLU A 26 -7.21 6.65 -1.86
C GLU A 26 -6.14 5.73 -1.28
N SER A 27 -5.38 6.20 -0.27
CA SER A 27 -4.39 5.37 0.42
C SER A 27 -5.06 4.28 1.27
N ASN A 28 -6.20 4.59 1.89
CA ASN A 28 -6.90 3.67 2.80
C ASN A 28 -7.52 2.46 2.09
N THR A 29 -7.68 2.50 0.77
CA THR A 29 -8.21 1.37 0.00
C THR A 29 -7.12 0.34 -0.34
N VAL A 30 -5.84 0.72 -0.24
CA VAL A 30 -4.72 -0.17 -0.56
C VAL A 30 -4.53 -1.23 0.53
N LYS A 31 -4.80 -2.49 0.18
CA LYS A 31 -4.62 -3.66 1.03
C LYS A 31 -3.15 -3.93 1.23
N VAL A 32 -2.79 -4.37 2.42
CA VAL A 32 -1.41 -4.69 2.78
C VAL A 32 -1.33 -6.17 3.07
N LEU A 33 -0.47 -6.86 2.32
CA LEU A 33 -0.34 -8.30 2.32
C LEU A 33 1.04 -8.70 2.85
N TRP A 34 1.07 -9.75 3.67
CA TRP A 34 2.28 -10.34 4.24
C TRP A 34 2.22 -11.84 4.07
N ASP A 35 3.27 -12.42 3.48
CA ASP A 35 3.49 -13.88 3.41
C ASP A 35 2.36 -14.70 2.76
N ASP A 36 1.39 -14.04 2.12
CA ASP A 36 0.30 -14.66 1.39
C ASP A 36 0.50 -14.36 -0.10
N THR A 37 1.21 -15.23 -0.79
CA THR A 37 1.44 -15.11 -2.23
C THR A 37 0.24 -15.58 -3.06
N ASP A 38 -0.64 -16.38 -2.46
CA ASP A 38 -1.81 -16.95 -3.17
C ASP A 38 -2.85 -15.86 -3.43
N ALA A 39 -3.00 -14.90 -2.52
CA ALA A 39 -3.83 -13.71 -2.73
C ALA A 39 -3.29 -12.73 -3.80
N LEU A 40 -2.13 -13.00 -4.41
CA LEU A 40 -1.62 -12.25 -5.57
C LEU A 40 -1.90 -12.94 -6.92
N LEU A 41 -2.52 -14.13 -6.92
CA LEU A 41 -2.81 -14.86 -8.15
C LEU A 41 -3.79 -14.07 -9.03
N GLY A 42 -3.36 -13.81 -10.26
CA GLY A 42 -4.11 -13.01 -11.24
C GLY A 42 -3.79 -11.52 -11.21
N CYS A 43 -3.22 -10.97 -10.13
CA CYS A 43 -3.02 -9.53 -10.02
C CYS A 43 -1.94 -9.00 -10.97
N ALA A 44 -2.17 -7.81 -11.54
CA ALA A 44 -1.23 -7.14 -12.43
C ALA A 44 -0.18 -6.37 -11.62
N HIS A 45 1.10 -6.68 -11.81
CA HIS A 45 2.19 -5.95 -11.17
C HIS A 45 2.31 -4.53 -11.73
N LYS A 46 2.20 -3.51 -10.86
CA LYS A 46 2.28 -2.08 -11.22
C LYS A 46 3.64 -1.45 -10.92
N GLY A 47 4.45 -2.06 -10.05
CA GLY A 47 5.79 -1.57 -9.74
C GLY A 47 6.21 -1.81 -8.30
N THR A 48 7.41 -1.36 -7.95
CA THR A 48 7.94 -1.44 -6.58
C THR A 48 7.83 -0.08 -5.89
N VAL A 49 7.32 -0.06 -4.66
CA VAL A 49 7.23 1.12 -3.80
C VAL A 49 8.15 0.97 -2.59
N ILE A 50 8.71 2.10 -2.15
CA ILE A 50 9.57 2.18 -0.97
C ILE A 50 9.00 3.26 -0.07
N GLY A 51 8.87 2.97 1.22
CA GLY A 51 8.52 3.95 2.25
C GLY A 51 9.61 4.02 3.30
N SER A 52 9.80 5.20 3.88
CA SER A 52 10.77 5.37 4.95
C SER A 52 10.33 6.46 5.93
N GLN A 53 10.32 6.13 7.21
CA GLN A 53 10.06 7.09 8.28
C GLN A 53 11.12 7.05 9.37
N GLY A 54 11.28 8.19 10.02
CA GLY A 54 12.30 8.44 11.04
C GLY A 54 13.60 8.95 10.47
N HIS A 55 14.27 9.79 11.26
CA HIS A 55 15.59 10.30 10.99
C HIS A 55 16.52 9.98 12.15
N PHE A 56 17.83 9.98 11.85
CA PHE A 56 18.86 9.68 12.85
C PHE A 56 18.84 10.62 14.07
N TYR A 57 18.26 11.82 13.94
CA TYR A 57 18.25 12.85 14.99
C TYR A 57 16.94 12.91 15.79
N ASP A 58 15.84 12.36 15.29
CA ASP A 58 14.51 12.45 15.91
C ASP A 58 13.95 11.10 16.37
N TYR A 59 14.65 9.99 16.13
CA TYR A 59 14.19 8.65 16.47
C TYR A 59 13.81 8.46 17.95
N TRP A 60 14.49 9.16 18.88
CA TRP A 60 14.18 9.07 20.31
C TRP A 60 12.80 9.64 20.66
N LEU A 61 12.31 10.60 19.88
CA LEU A 61 11.02 11.26 20.12
C LEU A 61 9.84 10.55 19.45
N HIS A 62 10.10 9.58 18.58
CA HIS A 62 9.07 8.86 17.82
C HIS A 62 8.97 7.41 18.29
N ALA A 63 7.77 6.96 18.65
CA ALA A 63 7.57 5.56 18.95
C ALA A 63 7.69 4.73 17.66
N ASP A 64 8.34 3.57 17.74
CA ASP A 64 8.54 2.67 16.58
C ASP A 64 7.24 2.37 15.84
N LYS A 65 6.11 2.26 16.57
CA LYS A 65 4.78 2.05 15.98
C LYS A 65 4.38 3.15 14.99
N ASP A 66 4.71 4.40 15.29
CA ASP A 66 4.30 5.56 14.50
C ASP A 66 5.16 5.65 13.23
N MET A 67 6.42 5.25 13.33
CA MET A 67 7.32 5.14 12.19
C MET A 67 6.88 4.03 11.23
N VAL A 68 6.53 2.86 11.76
CA VAL A 68 5.94 1.77 10.95
C VAL A 68 4.66 2.23 10.25
N TRP A 69 3.77 2.88 10.99
CA TRP A 69 2.48 3.33 10.46
C TRP A 69 2.64 4.41 9.38
N GLY A 70 3.52 5.39 9.61
CA GLY A 70 3.83 6.41 8.61
C GLY A 70 4.49 5.82 7.36
N THR A 71 5.36 4.82 7.54
CA THR A 71 6.03 4.11 6.42
C THR A 71 5.01 3.38 5.56
N LEU A 72 4.09 2.63 6.19
CA LEU A 72 3.00 1.96 5.51
C LEU A 72 2.12 2.95 4.75
N ASN A 73 1.77 4.07 5.38
CA ASN A 73 0.92 5.05 4.75
C ASN A 73 1.59 5.75 3.56
N GLU A 74 2.88 6.06 3.66
CA GLU A 74 3.67 6.56 2.53
C GLU A 74 3.67 5.57 1.35
N MET A 75 3.86 4.28 1.63
CA MET A 75 3.80 3.23 0.60
C MET A 75 2.43 3.12 -0.04
N ARG A 76 1.34 3.18 0.75
CA ARG A 76 -0.03 3.15 0.22
C ARG A 76 -0.33 4.33 -0.68
N ILE A 77 0.10 5.55 -0.33
CA ILE A 77 -0.04 6.73 -1.20
C ILE A 77 0.73 6.53 -2.51
N LYS A 78 1.95 5.98 -2.44
CA LYS A 78 2.75 5.69 -3.64
C LYS A 78 2.13 4.60 -4.50
N ALA A 79 1.57 3.55 -3.89
CA ALA A 79 0.88 2.47 -4.59
C ALA A 79 -0.42 2.95 -5.26
N ALA A 80 -1.23 3.74 -4.55
CA ALA A 80 -2.43 4.35 -5.11
C ALA A 80 -2.12 5.22 -6.34
N LYS A 81 -1.02 5.99 -6.31
CA LYS A 81 -0.54 6.76 -7.48
C LYS A 81 -0.15 5.89 -8.69
N LEU A 82 0.21 4.63 -8.47
CA LEU A 82 0.50 3.66 -9.53
C LEU A 82 -0.77 2.91 -10.00
N GLY A 83 -1.94 3.22 -9.44
CA GLY A 83 -3.18 2.49 -9.72
C GLY A 83 -3.17 1.06 -9.17
N ALA A 84 -2.46 0.84 -8.07
CA ALA A 84 -2.45 -0.44 -7.36
C ALA A 84 -3.45 -0.42 -6.19
N ASP A 85 -4.10 -1.54 -5.94
CA ASP A 85 -5.05 -1.77 -4.84
C ASP A 85 -4.44 -2.62 -3.72
N THR A 86 -3.29 -3.25 -3.97
CA THR A 86 -2.66 -4.21 -3.07
C THR A 86 -1.15 -4.01 -3.06
N ILE A 87 -0.55 -4.00 -1.87
CA ILE A 87 0.91 -4.04 -1.72
C ILE A 87 1.34 -5.32 -1.02
N TYR A 88 2.35 -5.99 -1.57
CA TYR A 88 3.01 -7.14 -0.98
C TYR A 88 4.33 -6.70 -0.36
N LEU A 89 4.43 -6.73 0.96
CA LEU A 89 5.63 -6.29 1.65
C LEU A 89 6.74 -7.33 1.58
N TYR A 90 7.95 -6.85 1.30
CA TYR A 90 9.16 -7.56 1.62
C TYR A 90 9.49 -7.43 3.09
N LYS A 91 10.44 -8.26 3.54
CA LYS A 91 11.00 -8.17 4.89
C LYS A 91 11.47 -6.72 5.17
N PRO A 92 11.02 -6.08 6.26
CA PRO A 92 11.45 -4.73 6.61
C PRO A 92 12.97 -4.65 6.78
N LEU A 93 13.56 -3.53 6.34
CA LEU A 93 14.96 -3.21 6.58
C LEU A 93 15.06 -2.44 7.90
N GLY A 94 15.75 -3.03 8.87
CA GLY A 94 15.99 -2.40 10.17
C GLY A 94 17.18 -1.46 10.11
N PHE A 95 16.92 -0.16 10.21
CA PHE A 95 17.96 0.87 10.34
C PHE A 95 17.86 1.49 11.74
N THR A 96 19.00 1.85 12.34
CA THR A 96 19.00 2.51 13.65
C THR A 96 18.37 3.89 13.52
N GLY A 97 17.16 4.04 14.05
CA GLY A 97 16.41 5.30 14.04
C GLY A 97 15.59 5.57 12.78
N SER A 98 15.42 4.58 11.90
CA SER A 98 14.46 4.66 10.80
C SER A 98 13.82 3.30 10.50
N VAL A 99 12.60 3.33 10.01
CA VAL A 99 11.90 2.17 9.47
C VAL A 99 11.83 2.34 7.97
N THR A 100 12.45 1.43 7.22
CA THR A 100 12.38 1.42 5.76
C THR A 100 11.79 0.11 5.30
N MET A 101 10.79 0.19 4.42
CA MET A 101 10.10 -0.97 3.86
C MET A 101 10.07 -0.87 2.34
N ILE A 102 10.15 -2.03 1.70
CA ILE A 102 10.03 -2.20 0.26
C ILE A 102 8.82 -3.09 0.03
N ALA A 103 8.00 -2.77 -0.96
CA ALA A 103 6.85 -3.58 -1.35
C ALA A 103 6.65 -3.57 -2.86
N ASN A 104 6.10 -4.64 -3.41
CA ASN A 104 5.55 -4.61 -4.77
C ASN A 104 4.08 -4.24 -4.73
N ALA A 105 3.68 -3.38 -5.66
CA ALA A 105 2.33 -2.89 -5.84
C ALA A 105 1.65 -3.67 -6.96
N TYR A 106 0.43 -4.13 -6.69
CA TYR A 106 -0.39 -4.94 -7.58
C TYR A 106 -1.78 -4.32 -7.72
N ASP A 107 -2.41 -4.63 -8.84
CA ASP A 107 -3.81 -4.33 -9.14
C ASP A 107 -4.54 -5.65 -9.30
N CYS A 108 -5.29 -6.03 -8.27
CA CYS A 108 -6.02 -7.27 -8.17
C CYS A 108 -7.48 -7.13 -8.64
N ASP A 109 -8.09 -5.95 -8.49
CA ASP A 109 -9.45 -5.69 -8.98
C ASP A 109 -9.55 -5.81 -10.52
N ALA A 110 -8.51 -5.43 -11.27
CA ALA A 110 -8.46 -5.67 -12.72
C ALA A 110 -8.44 -7.17 -13.09
N ALA A 111 -7.83 -8.01 -12.27
CA ALA A 111 -7.68 -9.44 -12.51
C ALA A 111 -8.98 -10.23 -12.38
N VAL A 112 -9.82 -9.85 -11.40
CA VAL A 112 -11.14 -10.47 -11.18
C VAL A 112 -12.03 -10.26 -12.42
N THR A 113 -11.87 -9.13 -13.08
CA THR A 113 -12.66 -8.76 -14.28
C THR A 113 -12.33 -9.65 -15.49
N GLU A 114 -11.07 -10.09 -15.63
CA GLU A 114 -10.67 -10.98 -16.74
C GLU A 114 -11.13 -12.43 -16.54
N ILE A 115 -11.17 -12.91 -15.29
CA ILE A 115 -11.60 -14.27 -14.93
C ILE A 115 -13.12 -14.43 -15.10
N GLU A 116 -13.92 -13.42 -14.76
CA GLU A 116 -15.37 -13.44 -14.99
C GLU A 116 -15.72 -13.42 -16.49
N SER A 117 -14.94 -12.76 -17.36
CA SER A 117 -15.24 -12.72 -18.80
C SER A 117 -15.02 -14.07 -19.51
N THR A 118 -14.16 -14.94 -18.97
CA THR A 118 -13.85 -16.24 -19.58
C THR A 118 -14.86 -17.33 -19.16
N THR A 119 -15.51 -17.17 -18.00
CA THR A 119 -16.44 -18.17 -17.45
C THR A 119 -17.87 -18.05 -18.02
N GLY A 120 -18.19 -16.93 -18.68
CA GLY A 120 -19.50 -16.72 -19.31
C GLY A 120 -19.73 -17.42 -20.66
N ALA A 121 -18.70 -18.06 -21.25
CA ALA A 121 -18.76 -18.60 -22.61
C ALA A 121 -19.01 -20.12 -22.71
N THR A 122 -19.08 -20.87 -21.60
CA THR A 122 -19.22 -22.36 -21.64
C THR A 122 -20.48 -22.91 -20.97
N ALA A 123 -21.53 -22.12 -20.79
CA ALA A 123 -22.79 -22.57 -20.19
C ALA A 123 -23.81 -23.17 -21.19
N ASP A 124 -23.58 -23.11 -22.50
CA ASP A 124 -24.53 -23.58 -23.51
C ASP A 124 -23.97 -24.74 -24.35
N SER A 125 -23.95 -25.96 -23.80
CA SER A 125 -24.17 -27.21 -24.57
C SER A 125 -23.94 -28.47 -23.71
N VAL A 126 -24.84 -28.72 -22.76
CA VAL A 126 -25.10 -30.11 -22.32
C VAL A 126 -26.53 -30.45 -22.72
N SER A 127 -26.68 -30.79 -24.00
CA SER A 127 -27.87 -31.37 -24.58
C SER A 127 -28.00 -32.83 -24.11
N THR A 128 -29.02 -33.06 -23.30
CA THR A 128 -29.81 -34.30 -23.14
C THR A 128 -29.39 -35.50 -24.00
N ALA A 129 -28.89 -36.55 -23.35
CA ALA A 129 -28.97 -37.93 -23.85
C ALA A 129 -29.31 -38.88 -22.70
N GLN A 130 -30.60 -39.22 -22.63
CA GLN A 130 -31.20 -40.25 -21.81
C GLN A 130 -30.78 -41.65 -22.31
N PRO A 131 -30.45 -42.62 -21.44
CA PRO A 131 -30.56 -44.02 -21.80
C PRO A 131 -31.81 -44.63 -21.16
N THR A 132 -32.69 -45.05 -22.05
CA THR A 132 -33.82 -45.96 -21.89
C THR A 132 -33.42 -47.30 -21.26
N ALA A 133 -34.34 -47.82 -20.44
CA ALA A 133 -34.38 -49.19 -19.95
C ALA A 133 -34.33 -50.23 -21.08
N ALA A 134 -33.61 -51.33 -20.89
CA ALA A 134 -33.95 -52.63 -21.47
C ALA A 134 -33.14 -53.78 -20.81
N LYS A 135 -33.90 -54.63 -20.13
CA LYS A 135 -33.74 -56.08 -19.93
C LYS A 135 -32.70 -56.62 -18.95
#